data_AF-A0A7C4DET8-F1
#
_entry.id   AF-A0A7C4DET8-F1
#
_cell.length_a   1.000
_cell.length_b   1.000
_cell.length_c   1.000
_cell.angle_alpha   90.00
_cell.angle_beta   90.00
_cell.angle_gamma   90.00
#
_symmetry.space_group_name_H-M   'P 1'
#
loop_
_entity.id
_entity.type
_entity.pdbx_description
1 polymer ?
#
loop_
_entity_poly.entity_id
_entity_poly.type
_entity_poly.pdbx_seq_one_letter_code
_entity_poly.pdbx_strand_id
1 'polypeptide(L)'
;MAFLIVDAHVHLKHGDVNRTEYNAETIVYTMDAVGIDISVVFAMSTSTKRSIEMALEACKKFPDRLIPYVYAIPSFERVVN
;
A
#
# COMPACT_ATOMS: atom_id res chain seq x y z
N MET A 1 23.51 1.36 -17.91
CA MET A 1 23.07 2.16 -16.76
C MET A 1 21.69 1.62 -16.39
N ALA A 2 21.53 1.06 -15.20
CA ALA A 2 20.23 0.56 -14.74
C ALA A 2 19.48 1.73 -14.07
N PHE A 3 18.19 1.85 -14.34
CA PHE A 3 17.32 2.84 -13.69
C PHE A 3 16.56 2.14 -12.56
N LEU A 4 16.32 2.85 -11.47
CA LEU A 4 15.39 2.43 -10.42
C LEU A 4 13.96 2.78 -10.86
N ILE A 5 13.08 1.79 -10.94
CA ILE A 5 11.67 1.97 -11.28
C ILE A 5 10.87 2.01 -9.98
N VAL A 6 10.24 3.16 -9.71
CA VAL A 6 9.42 3.37 -8.52
C VAL A 6 7.96 3.52 -8.93
N ASP A 7 7.10 2.66 -8.40
CA ASP A 7 5.66 2.85 -8.43
C ASP A 7 5.25 3.77 -7.28
N ALA A 8 4.72 4.93 -7.62
CA ALA A 8 4.36 5.96 -6.66
C ALA A 8 3.00 5.71 -5.98
N HIS A 9 2.20 4.72 -6.41
CA HIS A 9 0.80 4.64 -5.98
C HIS A 9 0.18 3.23 -6.04
N VAL A 10 0.34 2.45 -4.97
CA VAL A 10 -0.23 1.10 -4.85
C VAL A 10 -1.18 0.96 -3.67
N HIS A 11 -2.33 0.33 -3.90
CA HIS A 11 -3.39 0.16 -2.91
C HIS A 11 -3.35 -1.24 -2.30
N LEU A 12 -3.11 -1.31 -0.99
CA LEU A 12 -3.36 -2.51 -0.16
C LEU A 12 -4.87 -2.74 0.04
N LYS A 13 -5.65 -1.65 0.04
CA LYS A 13 -7.12 -1.68 0.03
C LYS A 13 -7.65 -0.64 -0.92
N HIS A 14 -8.42 -1.09 -1.91
CA HIS A 14 -8.92 -0.28 -3.00
C HIS A 14 -10.19 0.50 -2.63
N GLY A 15 -10.46 1.55 -3.43
CA GLY A 15 -11.73 2.28 -3.46
C GLY A 15 -12.74 1.70 -4.46
N ASP A 16 -12.50 0.52 -5.02
CA ASP A 16 -13.43 -0.16 -5.91
C ASP A 16 -14.70 -0.61 -5.16
N VAL A 17 -15.72 -1.02 -5.91
CA VAL A 17 -17.03 -1.43 -5.35
C VAL A 17 -16.88 -2.54 -4.30
N ASN A 18 -15.91 -3.44 -4.50
CA ASN A 18 -15.66 -4.55 -3.60
C ASN A 18 -14.68 -4.21 -2.46
N ARG A 19 -14.09 -3.02 -2.46
CA ARG A 19 -13.05 -2.57 -1.52
C ARG A 19 -11.93 -3.61 -1.41
N THR A 20 -11.49 -4.10 -2.56
CA THR A 20 -10.58 -5.24 -2.73
C THR A 20 -9.31 -5.02 -1.94
N GLU A 21 -8.91 -6.04 -1.17
CA GLU A 21 -7.67 -6.05 -0.40
C GLU A 21 -6.63 -6.95 -1.08
N TYR A 22 -5.43 -6.43 -1.28
CA TYR A 22 -4.28 -7.21 -1.72
C TYR A 22 -3.27 -7.31 -0.59
N ASN A 23 -2.71 -8.51 -0.40
CA ASN A 23 -1.60 -8.70 0.53
C ASN A 23 -0.29 -8.23 -0.12
N ALA A 24 0.72 -7.98 0.72
CA ALA A 24 2.02 -7.49 0.29
C ALA A 24 2.72 -8.46 -0.69
N GLU A 25 2.53 -9.77 -0.49
CA GLU A 25 3.10 -10.83 -1.33
C GLU A 25 2.61 -10.73 -2.78
N THR A 26 1.31 -10.48 -2.99
CA THR A 26 0.71 -10.30 -4.33
C THR A 26 1.26 -9.06 -5.02
N ILE A 27 1.43 -7.98 -4.26
CA ILE A 27 1.99 -6.72 -4.76
C ILE A 27 3.45 -6.94 -5.20
N VAL A 28 4.29 -7.52 -4.35
CA VAL A 28 5.71 -7.78 -4.65
C VAL A 28 5.87 -8.78 -5.79
N TYR A 29 5.05 -9.82 -5.86
CA TYR A 29 5.02 -10.73 -7.00
C TYR A 29 4.75 -9.99 -8.32
N THR A 30 3.79 -9.07 -8.31
CA THR A 30 3.47 -8.25 -9.48
C THR A 30 4.63 -7.32 -9.84
N MET A 31 5.24 -6.65 -8.84
CA MET A 31 6.41 -5.80 -9.02
C MET A 31 7.55 -6.58 -9.71
N ASP A 32 7.86 -7.78 -9.23
CA ASP A 32 8.91 -8.63 -9.80
C ASP A 32 8.59 -9.03 -11.24
N ALA A 33 7.33 -9.33 -11.55
CA ALA A 33 6.91 -9.73 -12.89
C ALA A 33 7.05 -8.62 -13.95
N VAL A 34 7.01 -7.35 -13.54
CA VAL A 34 7.09 -6.20 -14.46
C VAL A 34 8.36 -5.35 -14.29
N GLY A 35 9.23 -5.71 -13.35
CA GLY A 35 10.51 -5.01 -13.10
C GLY A 35 10.37 -3.71 -12.31
N ILE A 36 9.43 -3.62 -11.36
CA ILE A 36 9.35 -2.50 -10.41
C ILE A 36 10.21 -2.79 -9.19
N ASP A 37 11.09 -1.86 -8.84
CA ASP A 37 12.02 -2.02 -7.72
C ASP A 37 11.38 -1.66 -6.38
N ILE A 38 10.68 -0.53 -6.32
CA ILE A 38 10.08 0.01 -5.08
C ILE A 38 8.66 0.46 -5.34
N SER A 39 7.75 0.20 -4.40
CA SER A 39 6.38 0.70 -4.45
C SER A 39 6.02 1.49 -3.20
N VAL A 40 5.33 2.61 -3.39
CA VAL A 40 4.66 3.35 -2.33
C VAL A 40 3.29 2.74 -2.10
N VAL A 41 3.05 2.22 -0.89
CA VAL A 41 1.82 1.49 -0.55
C VAL A 41 0.97 2.24 0.47
N PHE A 42 -0.34 2.19 0.27
CA PHE A 42 -1.32 2.76 1.20
C PHE A 42 -2.64 1.99 1.14
N ALA A 43 -3.50 2.19 2.12
CA ALA A 43 -4.82 1.56 2.16
C ALA A 43 -5.91 2.63 2.27
N MET A 44 -6.96 2.49 1.47
CA MET A 44 -8.13 3.36 1.49
C MET A 44 -9.38 2.61 1.98
N SER A 45 -10.53 3.29 2.00
CA SER A 45 -11.83 2.66 2.35
C SER A 45 -11.84 2.02 3.75
N THR A 46 -11.06 2.59 4.65
CA THR A 46 -10.85 2.13 6.03
C THR A 46 -10.53 3.32 6.94
N SER A 47 -10.46 3.13 8.26
CA SER A 47 -10.06 4.21 9.18
C SER A 47 -8.57 4.53 9.08
N THR A 48 -8.15 5.75 9.43
CA THR A 48 -6.71 6.12 9.42
C THR A 48 -5.86 5.17 10.26
N LYS A 49 -6.34 4.75 11.44
CA LYS A 49 -5.59 3.79 12.27
C LYS A 49 -5.38 2.47 11.52
N ARG A 50 -6.44 1.94 10.91
CA ARG A 50 -6.36 0.66 10.18
C ARG A 50 -5.53 0.79 8.92
N SER A 51 -5.58 1.91 8.19
CA SER A 51 -4.74 2.12 7.01
C SER A 51 -3.25 2.13 7.37
N ILE A 52 -2.90 2.77 8.50
CA ILE A 52 -1.51 2.79 9.01
C ILE A 52 -1.07 1.38 9.39
N GLU A 53 -1.89 0.62 10.13
CA GLU A 53 -1.58 -0.76 10.50
C GLU A 53 -1.33 -1.62 9.25
N MET A 54 -2.21 -1.57 8.25
CA MET A 54 -2.06 -2.34 7.02
C MET A 54 -0.77 -1.99 6.27
N ALA A 55 -0.48 -0.70 6.11
CA ALA A 55 0.73 -0.24 5.44
C ALA A 55 2.00 -0.68 6.19
N LEU A 56 2.03 -0.54 7.53
CA LEU A 56 3.16 -0.95 8.35
C LEU A 56 3.38 -2.46 8.31
N GLU A 57 2.33 -3.28 8.39
CA GLU A 57 2.48 -4.74 8.31
C GLU A 57 2.98 -5.20 6.93
N ALA A 58 2.56 -4.54 5.85
CA ALA A 58 3.11 -4.79 4.52
C ALA A 58 4.60 -4.43 4.44
N CYS A 59 4.97 -3.24 4.90
CA CYS A 59 6.36 -2.75 4.82
C CYS A 59 7.31 -3.50 5.74
N LYS A 60 6.86 -4.01 6.90
CA LYS A 60 7.67 -4.88 7.76
C LYS A 60 8.06 -6.19 7.07
N LYS A 61 7.19 -6.73 6.20
CA LYS A 61 7.49 -7.95 5.44
C LYS A 61 8.49 -7.71 4.31
N PHE A 62 8.44 -6.53 3.70
CA PHE A 62 9.27 -6.18 2.54
C PHE A 62 9.89 -4.78 2.70
N PRO A 63 10.79 -4.58 3.68
CA PRO A 63 11.28 -3.25 4.08
C PRO A 63 12.08 -2.54 2.97
N ASP A 64 12.71 -3.30 2.09
CA ASP A 64 13.51 -2.76 0.98
C ASP A 64 12.71 -2.56 -0.31
N ARG A 65 11.43 -2.93 -0.31
CA ARG A 65 10.57 -2.90 -1.52
C ARG A 65 9.35 -2.00 -1.35
N LEU A 66 8.83 -1.85 -0.13
CA LEU A 66 7.58 -1.15 0.12
C LEU A 66 7.79 0.05 1.06
N ILE A 67 7.26 1.20 0.67
CA ILE A 67 7.29 2.44 1.46
C ILE A 67 5.87 2.74 1.95
N PRO A 68 5.62 2.86 3.27
CA PRO A 68 4.30 3.17 3.77
C PRO A 68 3.96 4.64 3.51
N TYR A 69 2.81 4.88 2.89
CA TYR A 69 2.22 6.21 2.72
C TYR A 69 0.81 6.21 3.30
N VAL A 70 0.46 7.22 4.09
CA VAL A 70 -0.75 7.15 4.92
C VAL A 70 -1.45 8.51 4.99
N TYR A 71 -2.78 8.47 5.13
CA TYR A 71 -3.60 9.67 5.28
C TYR A 71 -3.84 9.99 6.76
N ALA A 72 -3.68 11.27 7.11
CA ALA A 72 -4.22 11.84 8.33
C ALA A 72 -5.61 12.41 8.02
N ILE A 73 -6.67 11.59 8.14
CA ILE A 73 -8.05 12.07 7.97
C ILE A 73 -8.61 12.56 9.32
N PRO A 74 -9.65 13.42 9.34
CA PRO A 74 -10.18 14.02 10.58
C PRO A 74 -10.72 13.03 11.62
N SER A 75 -10.88 11.74 11.29
CA SER A 75 -11.26 10.68 12.23
C SER A 75 -10.32 9.49 12.12
N PHE A 76 -9.72 9.08 13.24
CA PHE A 76 -8.77 7.97 13.28
C PHE A 76 -9.43 6.60 13.47
N GLU A 77 -10.66 6.55 13.99
CA GLU A 77 -11.37 5.30 14.33
C GLU A 77 -12.43 4.91 13.30
N ARG A 78 -13.02 5.88 12.60
CA ARG A 78 -14.15 5.65 11.69
C ARG A 78 -13.74 5.96 10.27
N VAL A 79 -14.37 5.26 9.32
CA VAL A 79 -14.24 5.58 7.90
C VAL A 79 -14.94 6.91 7.65
N VAL A 80 -14.22 7.85 7.03
CA VAL A 80 -14.77 9.11 6.55
C VAL A 80 -14.77 9.03 5.03
N ASN A 81 -15.95 9.10 4.42
CA ASN A 81 -16.14 9.11 2.96
C ASN A 81 -16.23 10.54 2.46
#